data_AF-A0A2M8KV60-F1
#
_entry.id   AF-A0A2M8KV60-F1
#
_cell.length_a   1.000
_cell.length_b   1.000
_cell.length_c   1.000
_cell.angle_alpha   90.00
_cell.angle_beta   90.00
_cell.angle_gamma   90.00
#
_symmetry.space_group_name_H-M   'P 1'
#
loop_
_entity.id
_entity.type
_entity.pdbx_description
1 polymer ?
#
loop_
_entity_poly.entity_id
_entity_poly.type
_entity_poly.pdbx_seq_one_letter_code
_entity_poly.pdbx_strand_id
1 'polypeptide(L)'
;DVDHLFDYVRYIRVSKSKASVYDFLSGEYFHSSNRLFVLLHSWELSLVCLLLYIAGIGTVYLPIALGLATHYLVDSITNDIGFLSYFFSFRMVHQFKLNEIVRR
;
A
#
# COMPACT_ATOMS: atom_id res chain seq x y z
N ASP A 1 -2.85 4.40 5.70
CA ASP A 1 -3.43 5.62 5.10
C ASP A 1 -2.44 6.66 4.59
N VAL A 2 -1.44 7.11 5.37
CA VAL A 2 -0.47 8.13 4.88
C VAL A 2 0.30 7.66 3.64
N ASP A 3 0.51 6.36 3.50
CA ASP A 3 1.03 5.67 2.32
C ASP A 3 0.20 5.86 1.04
N HIS A 4 -1.07 6.24 1.16
CA HIS A 4 -1.94 6.59 0.03
C HIS A 4 -1.92 8.09 -0.33
N LEU A 5 -1.20 8.92 0.43
CA LEU A 5 -1.11 10.36 0.15
C LEU A 5 -0.61 10.63 -1.26
N PHE A 6 0.30 9.79 -1.77
CA PHE A 6 0.79 9.89 -3.15
C PHE A 6 -0.34 9.66 -4.17
N ASP A 7 -1.12 8.59 -4.01
CA ASP A 7 -2.27 8.27 -4.85
C ASP A 7 -3.31 9.41 -4.82
N TYR A 8 -3.58 9.95 -3.64
CA TYR A 8 -4.54 11.03 -3.44
C TYR A 8 -4.09 12.36 -4.07
N VAL A 9 -2.83 12.75 -3.88
CA VAL A 9 -2.25 13.95 -4.52
C VAL A 9 -2.29 13.80 -6.04
N ARG A 10 -2.01 12.60 -6.56
CA ARG A 10 -2.11 12.32 -7.99
C ARG A 10 -3.55 12.46 -8.48
N TYR A 11 -4.53 11.89 -7.77
CA TYR A 11 -5.94 12.03 -8.08
C TYR A 11 -6.35 13.49 -8.18
N ILE A 12 -6.10 14.30 -7.14
CA ILE A 12 -6.40 15.74 -7.12
C ILE A 12 -5.82 16.47 -8.35
N ARG A 13 -4.56 16.18 -8.70
CA ARG A 13 -3.89 16.82 -9.84
C ARG A 13 -4.50 16.42 -11.19
N VAL A 14 -4.86 15.15 -11.36
CA VAL A 14 -5.39 14.62 -12.63
C VAL A 14 -6.85 15.03 -12.81
N SER A 15 -7.66 14.91 -11.76
CA SER A 15 -9.09 15.24 -11.80
C SER A 15 -9.37 16.74 -11.67
N LYS A 16 -8.39 17.53 -11.23
CA LYS A 16 -8.55 18.95 -10.83
C LYS A 16 -9.58 19.13 -9.71
N SER A 17 -9.81 18.10 -8.90
CA SER A 17 -10.68 18.15 -7.72
C SER A 17 -10.05 19.04 -6.63
N LYS A 18 -10.86 19.54 -5.69
CA LYS A 18 -10.32 20.20 -4.49
C LYS A 18 -9.87 19.15 -3.48
N ALA A 19 -8.88 19.48 -2.66
CA ALA A 19 -8.51 18.63 -1.54
C ALA A 19 -9.67 18.54 -0.52
N SER A 20 -9.94 17.33 -0.07
CA SER A 20 -11.05 16.93 0.78
C SER A 20 -10.57 15.79 1.68
N VAL A 21 -10.57 16.02 2.99
CA VAL A 21 -10.23 14.97 3.96
C VAL A 21 -11.21 13.80 3.86
N TYR A 22 -12.47 14.10 3.57
CA TYR A 22 -13.49 13.07 3.34
C TYR A 22 -13.12 12.16 2.16
N ASP A 23 -12.70 12.73 1.03
CA ASP A 23 -12.30 11.95 -0.15
C ASP A 23 -11.03 11.14 0.11
N PHE A 24 -10.10 11.68 0.89
CA PHE A 24 -8.88 10.96 1.27
C PHE A 24 -9.20 9.73 2.13
N LEU A 25 -10.10 9.87 3.09
CA LEU A 25 -10.49 8.80 4.00
C LEU A 25 -11.47 7.81 3.38
N SER A 26 -12.24 8.21 2.35
CA SER A 26 -13.21 7.31 1.71
C SER A 26 -12.58 6.29 0.75
N GLY A 27 -11.40 6.57 0.21
CA GLY A 27 -10.74 5.69 -0.77
C GLY A 27 -11.37 5.71 -2.17
N GLU A 28 -12.44 6.48 -2.41
CA GLU A 28 -13.16 6.54 -3.71
C GLU A 28 -12.26 6.99 -4.88
N TYR A 29 -11.18 7.71 -4.59
CA TYR A 29 -10.21 8.13 -5.60
C TYR A 29 -9.45 6.96 -6.25
N PHE A 30 -9.38 5.78 -5.62
CA PHE A 30 -8.81 4.58 -6.25
C PHE A 30 -9.67 4.12 -7.42
N HIS A 31 -10.99 4.13 -7.27
CA HIS A 31 -11.92 3.78 -8.34
C HIS A 31 -11.88 4.81 -9.47
N SER A 32 -11.76 6.09 -9.13
CA SER A 32 -11.67 7.17 -10.12
C SER A 32 -10.37 7.13 -10.93
N SER A 33 -9.24 6.82 -10.28
CA SER A 33 -7.94 6.75 -10.95
C SER A 33 -7.66 5.41 -11.62
N ASN A 34 -8.38 4.36 -11.24
CA ASN A 34 -8.14 2.95 -11.60
C ASN A 34 -6.67 2.51 -11.39
N ARG A 35 -5.99 3.14 -10.41
CA ARG A 35 -4.59 2.85 -10.07
C ARG A 35 -4.41 2.74 -8.56
N LEU A 36 -3.47 1.90 -8.14
CA LEU A 36 -3.12 1.67 -6.73
C LEU A 36 -1.60 1.57 -6.57
N PHE A 37 -0.94 2.70 -6.25
CA PHE A 37 0.52 2.78 -6.13
C PHE A 37 1.03 2.35 -4.76
N VAL A 38 0.52 2.94 -3.68
CA VAL A 38 0.76 2.60 -2.26
C VAL A 38 2.16 2.03 -1.96
N LEU A 39 3.18 2.88 -2.00
CA LEU A 39 4.59 2.44 -2.05
C LEU A 39 5.09 1.78 -0.77
N LEU A 40 4.60 2.22 0.38
CA LEU A 40 5.10 1.80 1.70
C LEU A 40 4.31 0.63 2.30
N HIS A 41 3.47 0.00 1.49
CA HIS A 41 2.56 -1.06 1.93
C HIS A 41 2.91 -2.34 1.20
N SER A 42 4.02 -2.98 1.61
CA SER A 42 4.52 -4.13 0.87
C SER A 42 5.27 -5.16 1.69
N TRP A 43 5.13 -6.43 1.30
CA TRP A 43 5.91 -7.54 1.85
C TRP A 43 7.41 -7.30 1.72
N GLU A 44 7.84 -6.68 0.62
CA GLU A 44 9.23 -6.27 0.42
C GLU A 44 9.72 -5.31 1.51
N LEU A 45 8.90 -4.33 1.93
CA LEU A 45 9.27 -3.42 3.01
C LEU A 45 9.40 -4.13 4.36
N SER A 46 8.46 -5.01 4.69
CA SER A 46 8.53 -5.82 5.92
C SER A 46 9.81 -6.68 5.93
N LEU A 47 10.14 -7.32 4.80
CA LEU A 47 11.37 -8.11 4.64
C LEU A 47 12.63 -7.24 4.78
N VAL A 48 12.66 -6.06 4.16
CA VAL A 48 13.80 -5.13 4.29
C VAL A 48 14.01 -4.74 5.75
N CYS A 49 12.95 -4.40 6.49
CA CYS A 49 13.06 -4.10 7.93
C CYS A 49 13.61 -5.30 8.72
N LEU A 50 13.14 -6.51 8.43
CA LEU A 50 13.67 -7.72 9.08
C LEU A 50 15.18 -7.92 8.80
N LEU A 51 15.61 -7.72 7.56
CA LEU A 51 17.02 -7.82 7.18
C LEU A 51 17.89 -6.75 7.88
N LEU A 52 17.40 -5.52 8.01
CA LEU A 52 18.10 -4.45 8.75
C LEU A 52 18.26 -4.79 10.24
N TYR A 53 17.26 -5.44 10.85
CA TYR A 53 17.37 -5.96 12.21
C TYR A 53 18.44 -7.05 12.32
N ILE A 54 18.40 -8.06 11.43
CA ILE A 54 19.37 -9.17 11.42
C ILE A 54 20.80 -8.66 11.19
N ALA A 55 20.96 -7.63 10.36
CA ALA A 55 22.24 -6.97 10.12
C ALA A 55 22.75 -6.13 11.31
N GLY A 56 21.98 -6.01 12.40
CA GLY A 56 22.37 -5.24 13.58
C GLY A 56 22.30 -3.72 13.41
N ILE A 57 21.63 -3.22 12.37
CA ILE A 57 21.55 -1.78 12.05
C ILE A 57 20.62 -1.03 13.03
N GLY A 58 19.69 -1.74 13.68
CA GLY A 58 18.87 -1.18 14.75
C GLY A 58 17.78 -2.14 15.25
N THR A 59 17.52 -2.13 16.55
CA THR A 59 16.49 -2.98 17.17
C THR A 59 15.07 -2.55 16.84
N VAL A 60 14.88 -1.28 16.46
CA VAL A 60 13.58 -0.71 16.06
C VAL A 60 12.99 -1.38 14.81
N TYR A 61 13.82 -1.98 13.96
CA TYR A 61 13.34 -2.59 12.72
C TYR A 61 12.58 -3.90 12.95
N LEU A 62 12.81 -4.60 14.05
CA LEU A 62 12.05 -5.83 14.38
C LEU A 62 10.56 -5.53 14.62
N PRO A 63 10.17 -4.63 15.54
CA PRO A 63 8.75 -4.32 15.74
C PRO A 63 8.11 -3.69 14.49
N ILE A 64 8.85 -2.93 13.68
CA ILE A 64 8.34 -2.42 12.39
C ILE A 64 8.05 -3.59 11.44
N ALA A 65 9.01 -4.51 11.25
CA ALA A 65 8.85 -5.65 10.35
C ALA A 65 7.64 -6.52 10.75
N LEU A 66 7.53 -6.83 12.04
CA LEU A 66 6.43 -7.62 12.59
C LEU A 66 5.10 -6.88 12.48
N GLY A 67 5.06 -5.59 12.82
CA GLY A 67 3.84 -4.78 12.73
C GLY A 67 3.32 -4.66 11.29
N LEU A 68 4.22 -4.47 10.32
CA LEU A 68 3.85 -4.48 8.90
C LEU A 68 3.36 -5.86 8.47
N ALA A 69 4.08 -6.93 8.81
CA ALA A 69 3.69 -8.29 8.43
C ALA A 69 2.33 -8.68 8.98
N THR A 70 2.08 -8.43 10.27
CA THR A 70 0.78 -8.76 10.89
C THR A 70 -0.33 -7.89 10.34
N HIS A 71 -0.08 -6.61 10.10
CA HIS A 71 -1.04 -5.72 9.45
C HIS A 71 -1.45 -6.26 8.06
N TYR A 72 -0.49 -6.61 7.21
CA TYR A 72 -0.77 -7.14 5.87
C TYR A 72 -1.45 -8.51 5.90
N LEU A 73 -1.11 -9.38 6.87
CA LEU A 73 -1.83 -10.64 7.08
C LEU A 73 -3.29 -10.39 7.41
N VAL A 74 -3.55 -9.53 8.42
CA VAL A 74 -4.91 -9.19 8.83
C VAL A 74 -5.67 -8.63 7.64
N ASP A 75 -5.11 -7.65 6.94
CA ASP A 75 -5.79 -7.04 5.80
C ASP A 75 -6.06 -8.06 4.69
N SER A 76 -5.15 -8.99 4.39
CA SER A 76 -5.38 -10.05 3.38
C SER A 76 -6.46 -11.06 3.77
N ILE A 77 -6.82 -11.12 5.05
CA ILE A 77 -7.88 -11.98 5.58
C ILE A 77 -9.20 -11.21 5.67
N THR A 78 -9.16 -9.94 6.09
CA THR A 78 -10.35 -9.14 6.38
C THR A 78 -10.85 -8.35 5.17
N ASN A 79 -9.96 -8.02 4.24
CA ASN A 79 -10.30 -7.32 3.01
C ASN A 79 -10.30 -8.32 1.84
N ASP A 80 -11.18 -8.10 0.86
CA ASP A 80 -11.19 -8.87 -0.38
C ASP A 80 -10.06 -8.40 -1.32
N ILE A 81 -8.84 -8.45 -0.82
CA ILE A 81 -7.61 -8.06 -1.51
C ILE A 81 -6.70 -9.28 -1.50
N GLY A 82 -6.31 -9.74 -2.69
CA GLY A 82 -5.45 -10.91 -2.81
C GLY A 82 -4.11 -10.72 -2.10
N PHE A 83 -3.58 -11.80 -1.52
CA PHE A 83 -2.25 -11.79 -0.87
C PHE A 83 -1.13 -11.21 -1.77
N LEU A 84 -1.19 -11.49 -3.08
CA LEU A 84 -0.22 -11.00 -4.06
C LEU A 84 -0.26 -9.48 -4.24
N SER A 85 -1.40 -8.83 -3.98
CA SER A 85 -1.59 -7.38 -4.12
C SER A 85 -0.68 -6.59 -3.16
N TYR A 86 -0.25 -7.22 -2.08
CA TYR A 86 0.69 -6.67 -1.09
C TYR A 86 2.16 -6.77 -1.53
N PHE A 87 2.47 -7.37 -2.68
CA PHE A 87 3.82 -7.29 -3.23
C PHE A 87 3.94 -6.04 -4.10
N PHE A 88 4.92 -5.19 -3.83
CA PHE A 88 5.20 -4.02 -4.67
C PHE A 88 5.62 -4.46 -6.09
N SER A 89 6.43 -5.51 -6.17
CA SER A 89 6.84 -6.12 -7.44
C SER A 89 5.66 -6.61 -8.27
N PHE A 90 4.69 -7.29 -7.65
CA PHE A 90 3.45 -7.71 -8.31
C PHE A 90 2.68 -6.52 -8.89
N ARG A 91 2.52 -5.45 -8.10
CA ARG A 91 1.85 -4.22 -8.57
C ARG A 91 2.60 -3.54 -9.70
N MET A 92 3.94 -3.53 -9.69
CA MET A 92 4.74 -3.01 -10.81
C MET A 92 4.51 -3.80 -12.11
N VAL A 93 4.49 -5.14 -12.03
CA VAL A 93 4.22 -6.01 -13.20
C VAL A 93 2.84 -5.72 -13.80
N HIS A 94 1.84 -5.50 -12.94
CA HIS A 94 0.48 -5.13 -13.34
C HIS A 94 0.29 -3.61 -13.57
N GLN A 95 1.40 -2.86 -13.65
CA GLN A 95 1.40 -1.42 -13.88
C GLN A 95 0.48 -0.63 -12.92
N PHE A 96 0.29 -1.12 -11.70
CA PHE A 96 -0.56 -0.51 -10.68
C PHE A 96 -2.06 -0.44 -11.06
N LYS A 97 -2.55 -1.20 -12.06
CA LYS A 97 -3.96 -1.15 -12.45
C LYS A 97 -4.85 -1.83 -11.40
N LEU A 98 -5.81 -1.10 -10.84
CA LEU A 98 -6.63 -1.56 -9.72
C LEU A 98 -7.35 -2.87 -10.03
N ASN A 99 -7.94 -2.99 -11.22
CA ASN A 99 -8.67 -4.17 -11.68
C ASN A 99 -7.81 -5.41 -11.97
N GLU A 100 -6.49 -5.26 -12.07
CA GLU A 100 -5.57 -6.39 -12.21
C GLU A 100 -4.98 -6.80 -10.85
N ILE A 101 -5.02 -5.90 -9.86
CA ILE A 101 -4.38 -6.08 -8.55
C ILE A 101 -5.40 -6.52 -7.50
N VAL A 102 -6.58 -5.91 -7.47
CA VAL A 102 -7.65 -6.24 -6.52
C VAL A 102 -8.62 -7.17 -7.22
N ARG A 103 -8.82 -8.36 -6.65
CA ARG A 103 -9.87 -9.27 -7.10
C ARG A 103 -11.20 -8.73 -6.58
N ARG A 104 -12.21 -8.73 -7.44
CA ARG A 104 -13.62 -8.46 -7.07
C ARG A 104 -14.36 -9.78 -6.97
#